data_AF-A0A6F8TS22-F1
#
_entry.id   AF-A0A6F8TS22-F1
#
_cell.length_a   1.000
_cell.length_b   1.000
_cell.length_c   1.000
_cell.angle_alpha   90.00
_cell.angle_beta   90.00
_cell.angle_gamma   90.00
#
_symmetry.space_group_name_H-M   'P 1'
#
loop_
_entity.id
_entity.type
_entity.pdbx_description
1 polymer ?
#
loop_
_entity_poly.entity_id
_entity_poly.type
_entity_poly.pdbx_seq_one_letter_code
_entity_poly.pdbx_strand_id
1 'polypeptide(L)'
;MSKKLSLNILHRRMKDLSNVLEIQGDNTFGDDAYMVGLYNGIELGLATMEGREPVYRKVSKKSIKKYNKDIQRRFKKPKGE
;
A
#
# COMPACT_ATOMS: atom_id res chain seq x y z
N MET A 1 13.58 -29.37 -1.20
CA MET A 1 13.50 -28.31 -2.24
C MET A 1 14.85 -27.59 -2.28
N SER A 2 15.47 -27.37 -3.45
CA SER A 2 16.81 -26.76 -3.56
C SER A 2 16.79 -25.27 -3.16
N LYS A 3 17.79 -24.79 -2.40
CA LYS A 3 17.96 -23.36 -2.03
C LYS A 3 17.94 -22.42 -3.25
N LYS A 4 18.43 -22.89 -4.41
CA LYS A 4 18.45 -22.12 -5.65
C LYS A 4 17.03 -21.91 -6.22
N LEU A 5 16.17 -22.93 -6.07
CA LEU A 5 14.77 -22.85 -6.49
C LEU A 5 13.98 -21.90 -5.58
N SER A 6 14.21 -21.92 -4.27
CA SER A 6 13.54 -21.01 -3.34
C SER A 6 13.92 -19.54 -3.55
N LEU A 7 15.20 -19.26 -3.83
CA LEU A 7 15.68 -17.91 -4.18
C LEU A 7 15.04 -17.39 -5.47
N ASN A 8 14.93 -18.24 -6.49
CA ASN A 8 14.29 -17.85 -7.76
C ASN A 8 12.80 -17.54 -7.60
N ILE A 9 12.11 -18.29 -6.74
CA ILE A 9 10.70 -18.01 -6.43
C ILE A 9 10.59 -16.66 -5.70
N LEU A 10 11.44 -16.40 -4.70
CA LEU A 10 11.44 -15.14 -3.97
C LEU A 10 11.67 -13.95 -4.90
N HIS A 11 12.69 -14.00 -5.77
CA HIS A 11 12.96 -12.94 -6.74
C HIS A 11 11.77 -12.68 -7.68
N ARG A 12 11.06 -13.73 -8.14
CA ARG A 12 9.85 -13.54 -8.94
C ARG A 12 8.75 -12.83 -8.16
N ARG A 13 8.53 -13.20 -6.89
CA ARG A 13 7.53 -12.55 -6.02
C ARG A 13 7.87 -11.08 -5.74
N MET A 14 9.15 -10.77 -5.54
CA MET A 14 9.59 -9.38 -5.39
C MET A 14 9.34 -8.57 -6.67
N LYS A 15 9.57 -9.18 -7.84
CA LYS A 15 9.24 -8.54 -9.13
C LYS A 15 7.74 -8.29 -9.29
N ASP A 16 6.91 -9.25 -8.88
CA ASP A 16 5.44 -9.08 -8.87
C ASP A 16 5.04 -7.87 -8.00
N LEU A 17 5.63 -7.72 -6.81
CA LEU A 17 5.37 -6.59 -5.90
C LEU A 17 5.85 -5.25 -6.49
N SER A 18 7.04 -5.25 -7.13
CA SER A 18 7.56 -4.06 -7.81
C SER A 18 6.64 -3.59 -8.93
N ASN A 19 6.11 -4.52 -9.74
CA ASN A 19 5.15 -4.18 -10.80
C ASN A 19 3.86 -3.57 -10.23
N VAL A 20 3.37 -4.09 -9.09
CA VAL A 20 2.20 -3.50 -8.41
C VAL A 20 2.48 -2.08 -7.94
N LEU A 21 3.67 -1.82 -7.38
CA LEU A 21 4.07 -0.47 -6.97
C LEU A 21 4.16 0.49 -8.14
N GLU A 22 4.67 0.05 -9.29
CA GLU A 22 4.74 0.86 -10.51
C GLU A 22 3.34 1.26 -10.99
N ILE A 23 2.42 0.29 -11.10
CA ILE A 23 1.01 0.54 -11.48
C ILE A 23 0.29 1.46 -10.50
N GLN A 24 0.53 1.29 -9.20
CA GLN A 24 0.00 2.18 -8.16
C GLN A 24 0.70 3.55 -8.14
N GLY A 25 1.93 3.58 -8.66
CA GLY A 25 2.82 4.72 -8.60
C GLY A 25 2.56 5.76 -9.68
N ASP A 26 1.99 5.36 -10.81
CA ASP A 26 1.71 6.20 -11.99
C ASP A 26 0.55 7.21 -11.82
N ASN A 27 0.33 7.69 -10.60
CA ASN A 27 -0.71 8.67 -10.23
C ASN A 27 -2.15 8.23 -10.55
N THR A 28 -2.37 6.95 -10.87
CA THR A 28 -3.66 6.37 -11.23
C THR A 28 -4.72 6.54 -10.14
N PHE A 29 -4.30 6.69 -8.88
CA PHE A 29 -5.18 6.74 -7.71
C PHE A 29 -5.24 8.13 -7.01
N GLY A 30 -4.53 9.13 -7.54
CA GLY A 30 -4.51 10.49 -6.99
C GLY A 30 -4.17 10.57 -5.48
N ASP A 31 -4.84 11.47 -4.77
CA ASP A 31 -4.68 11.67 -3.32
C ASP A 31 -5.52 10.69 -2.46
N ASP A 32 -6.02 9.57 -2.98
CA ASP A 32 -6.86 8.67 -2.18
C ASP A 32 -6.07 8.08 -0.99
N ALA A 33 -6.57 8.33 0.23
CA ALA A 33 -5.88 7.98 1.46
C ALA A 33 -5.71 6.47 1.64
N TYR A 34 -6.68 5.68 1.18
CA TYR A 34 -6.63 4.23 1.24
C TYR A 34 -5.59 3.68 0.26
N MET A 35 -5.59 4.18 -0.98
CA MET A 35 -4.64 3.72 -2.01
C MET A 35 -3.19 4.09 -1.67
N VAL A 36 -2.96 5.26 -1.08
CA VAL A 36 -1.62 5.64 -0.57
C VAL A 36 -1.19 4.74 0.58
N GLY A 37 -2.10 4.35 1.47
CA GLY A 37 -1.82 3.39 2.54
C GLY A 37 -1.42 2.02 1.99
N LEU A 38 -2.13 1.55 0.96
CA LEU A 38 -1.83 0.29 0.29
C LEU A 38 -0.44 0.32 -0.39
N TYR A 39 -0.15 1.39 -1.14
CA TYR A 39 1.17 1.60 -1.74
C TYR A 39 2.28 1.57 -0.68
N ASN A 40 2.12 2.34 0.41
CA ASN A 40 3.13 2.44 1.46
C ASN A 40 3.37 1.08 2.17
N GLY A 41 2.33 0.26 2.32
CA GLY A 41 2.45 -1.08 2.89
C GLY A 41 3.26 -2.03 2.01
N ILE A 42 3.00 -2.01 0.70
CA ILE A 42 3.75 -2.85 -0.27
C ILE A 42 5.20 -2.37 -0.36
N GLU A 43 5.42 -1.06 -0.41
CA GLU A 43 6.74 -0.44 -0.47
C GLU A 43 7.61 -0.79 0.73
N LEU A 44 7.03 -0.77 1.95
CA LEU A 44 7.73 -1.21 3.16
C LEU A 44 8.16 -2.69 3.05
N GLY A 45 7.26 -3.56 2.59
CA GLY A 45 7.56 -4.98 2.42
C GLY A 45 8.70 -5.22 1.42
N LEU A 46 8.62 -4.56 0.26
CA LEU A 46 9.65 -4.69 -0.78
C LEU A 46 10.99 -4.11 -0.33
N ALA A 47 11.00 -2.92 0.25
CA ALA A 47 12.20 -2.27 0.76
C ALA A 47 12.93 -3.14 1.81
N THR A 48 12.16 -3.78 2.71
CA THR A 48 12.70 -4.73 3.71
C THR A 48 13.35 -5.94 3.05
N MET A 49 12.73 -6.50 2.00
CA MET A 49 13.28 -7.65 1.27
C MET A 49 14.54 -7.28 0.46
N GLU A 50 14.61 -6.05 -0.04
CA GLU A 50 15.75 -5.53 -0.82
C GLU A 50 16.87 -4.97 0.05
N GLY A 51 16.65 -4.81 1.36
CA GLY A 51 17.63 -4.20 2.27
C GLY A 51 17.84 -2.71 1.99
N ARG A 52 16.80 -2.00 1.56
CA ARG A 52 16.81 -0.54 1.32
C ARG A 52 15.79 0.19 2.18
N GLU A 53 15.92 1.51 2.27
CA GLU A 53 14.92 2.36 2.92
C GLU A 53 13.63 2.48 2.06
N PRO A 54 12.43 2.53 2.68
CA PRO A 54 11.17 2.68 1.98
C PRO A 54 10.90 4.13 1.53
N VAL A 55 10.33 4.29 0.34
CA VAL A 55 9.95 5.57 -0.27
C VAL A 55 8.45 5.81 -0.11
N TYR A 56 8.07 6.42 1.01
CA TYR A 56 6.66 6.67 1.32
C TYR A 56 6.05 7.82 0.54
N ARG A 57 4.79 7.62 0.14
CA ARG A 57 3.92 8.67 -0.38
C ARG A 57 3.13 9.32 0.75
N LYS A 58 2.86 10.62 0.59
CA LYS A 58 2.07 11.41 1.54
C LYS A 58 0.69 11.65 0.97
N VAL A 59 -0.33 11.48 1.82
CA VAL A 59 -1.70 11.86 1.51
C VAL A 59 -1.88 13.35 1.79
N SER A 60 -2.61 14.08 0.94
CA SER A 60 -2.98 15.45 1.25
C SER A 60 -3.93 15.54 2.46
N LYS A 61 -3.82 16.63 3.24
CA LYS A 61 -4.70 16.87 4.40
C LYS A 61 -6.20 16.82 4.03
N LYS A 62 -6.55 17.22 2.80
CA LYS A 62 -7.93 17.19 2.29
C LYS A 62 -8.45 15.77 2.18
N SER A 63 -7.65 14.85 1.64
CA SER A 63 -8.07 13.45 1.48
C SER A 63 -8.16 12.70 2.80
N ILE A 64 -7.27 12.97 3.75
CA ILE A 64 -7.38 12.43 5.12
C ILE A 64 -8.72 12.85 5.74
N LYS A 65 -9.11 14.13 5.61
CA LYS A 65 -10.38 14.65 6.14
C LYS A 65 -11.59 13.96 5.48
N LYS A 66 -11.54 13.73 4.17
CA LYS A 66 -12.58 13.01 3.43
C LYS A 66 -12.70 11.56 3.92
N TYR A 67 -11.57 10.83 3.99
CA TYR A 67 -11.53 9.46 4.49
C TYR A 67 -12.13 9.33 5.88
N ASN A 68 -11.73 10.19 6.82
CA ASN A 68 -12.27 10.17 8.18
C ASN A 68 -13.79 10.40 8.22
N LYS A 69 -14.30 11.31 7.38
CA LYS A 69 -15.74 11.56 7.26
C LYS A 69 -16.48 10.32 6.73
N ASP A 70 -15.90 9.62 5.76
CA ASP A 70 -16.49 8.44 5.15
C ASP A 70 -16.47 7.23 6.11
N ILE A 71 -15.39 7.04 6.86
CA ILE A 71 -15.31 6.05 7.94
C ILE A 71 -16.36 6.34 9.03
N GLN A 72 -16.47 7.58 9.49
CA GLN A 72 -17.49 7.96 10.48
C GLN A 72 -18.92 7.72 9.98
N ARG A 73 -19.19 7.87 8.68
CA ARG A 73 -20.51 7.55 8.10
C ARG A 73 -20.77 6.04 8.08
N ARG A 74 -19.77 5.25 7.67
CA ARG A 74 -19.90 3.78 7.54
C ARG A 74 -20.03 3.07 8.89
N PHE A 75 -19.36 3.59 9.92
CA PHE A 75 -19.33 2.97 11.25
C PHE A 75 -20.10 3.77 12.32
N LYS A 76 -20.97 4.70 11.91
CA LYS A 76 -21.89 5.35 12.84
C LYS A 76 -22.81 4.25 13.40
N LYS A 77 -22.64 3.90 14.68
CA LYS A 77 -23.60 3.06 15.40
C LYS A 77 -24.99 3.68 15.22
N PRO A 78 -26.03 2.90 14.88
CA PRO A 78 -27.39 3.41 14.91
C PRO A 78 -27.65 4.01 16.29
N LYS A 79 -28.19 5.24 16.32
CA LYS A 79 -28.64 5.84 17.57
C LYS A 79 -29.95 5.14 17.96
N GLY A 80 -29.88 4.22 18.91
CA GLY A 80 -31.05 3.58 19.51
C GLY A 80 -30.88 2.08 19.68
N GLU A 81 -30.32 1.67 20.81
CA GLU A 81 -30.77 0.51 21.59
C GLU A 81 -31.23 1.05 22.96
#